data_AF-A0A837L0H2-F1
#
_entry.id   AF-A0A837L0H2-F1
#
_cell.length_a   1.000
_cell.length_b   1.000
_cell.length_c   1.000
_cell.angle_alpha   90.00
_cell.angle_beta   90.00
_cell.angle_gamma   90.00
#
_symmetry.space_group_name_H-M   'P 1'
#
loop_
_entity.id
_entity.type
_entity.pdbx_description
1 polymer ?
#
loop_
_entity_poly.entity_id
_entity_poly.type
_entity_poly.pdbx_seq_one_letter_code
_entity_poly.pdbx_strand_id
1 'polypeptide(L)'
;MLSNLRKQNNPYFKDFNSKINLIEKTLVAIENYIASMYATELETDRLAENTFGYFLGNEEEQGKIKELFALIKTKVTDSSVKTEIIAKNSIGLYQSELLKKWVQENIAFILACEREEDLLSVLTDIIIVFSNNKEIKRLSIGNLNYISQLWIKGISYFQILESCTEKSISIKKSGKLKLIDMSDIISICDNGLGYETSMILNAINNILEELNGEKTDVLNKLVKRLKYGLSLEKEINIYELGFSDRIVVQVIGQEINSISKNQIRNEIKQKSIDLKGILTDFPSYYTKLISEM
;
A
#
# COMPACT_ATOMS: atom_id res chain seq x y z
N MET A 1 -14.61 5.20 21.69
CA MET A 1 -15.71 6.20 21.76
C MET A 1 -16.11 6.75 20.39
N LEU A 2 -15.14 7.10 19.51
CA LEU A 2 -15.40 7.59 18.14
C LEU A 2 -16.01 6.55 17.16
N SER A 3 -15.83 5.25 17.42
CA SER A 3 -16.33 4.17 16.55
C SER A 3 -17.87 4.01 16.57
N ASN A 4 -18.53 4.36 17.67
CA ASN A 4 -19.99 4.21 17.82
C ASN A 4 -20.79 5.36 17.16
N LEU A 5 -20.18 6.52 16.91
CA LEU A 5 -20.82 7.66 16.24
C LEU A 5 -20.93 7.49 14.71
N ARG A 6 -20.20 6.54 14.12
CA ARG A 6 -20.15 6.30 12.67
C ARG A 6 -21.41 5.64 12.08
N LYS A 7 -22.38 5.20 12.91
CA LYS A 7 -23.56 4.42 12.47
C LYS A 7 -24.83 5.25 12.21
N GLN A 8 -24.84 6.56 12.43
CA GLN A 8 -26.03 7.39 12.21
C GLN A 8 -25.97 8.15 10.87
N ASN A 9 -26.93 7.89 9.97
CA ASN A 9 -27.12 8.58 8.70
C ASN A 9 -27.77 9.97 8.91
N ASN A 10 -27.17 10.81 9.75
CA ASN A 10 -27.61 12.18 9.94
C ASN A 10 -26.63 13.13 9.20
N PRO A 11 -27.12 14.07 8.37
CA PRO A 11 -26.28 14.96 7.57
C PRO A 11 -25.29 15.78 8.40
N TYR A 12 -25.63 16.15 9.65
CA TYR A 12 -24.70 16.82 10.57
C TYR A 12 -23.52 15.93 10.97
N PHE A 13 -23.77 14.64 11.19
CA PHE A 13 -22.70 13.67 11.47
C PHE A 13 -21.84 13.40 10.23
N LYS A 14 -22.40 13.51 9.02
CA LYS A 14 -21.63 13.40 7.79
C LYS A 14 -20.66 14.57 7.63
N ASP A 15 -21.11 15.81 7.84
CA ASP A 15 -20.27 17.02 7.80
C ASP A 15 -19.18 16.99 8.89
N PHE A 16 -19.56 16.62 10.12
CA PHE A 16 -18.62 16.46 11.22
C PHE A 16 -17.54 15.42 10.91
N ASN A 17 -17.93 14.21 10.44
CA ASN A 17 -16.97 13.17 10.07
C ASN A 17 -16.06 13.61 8.92
N SER A 18 -16.57 14.37 7.94
CA SER A 18 -15.71 14.89 6.87
C SER A 18 -14.67 15.89 7.40
N LYS A 19 -15.04 16.76 8.34
CA LYS A 19 -14.11 17.70 8.97
C LYS A 19 -13.05 16.99 9.80
N ILE A 20 -13.43 15.97 10.59
CA ILE A 20 -12.48 15.15 11.35
C ILE A 20 -11.50 14.43 10.41
N ASN A 21 -11.99 13.81 9.33
CA ASN A 21 -11.12 13.14 8.37
C ASN A 21 -10.18 14.12 7.66
N LEU A 22 -10.62 15.36 7.40
CA LEU A 22 -9.77 16.39 6.83
C LEU A 22 -8.65 16.78 7.80
N ILE A 23 -8.99 17.01 9.08
CA ILE A 23 -8.00 17.32 10.13
C ILE A 23 -6.98 16.19 10.24
N GLU A 24 -7.42 14.93 10.32
CA GLU A 24 -6.54 13.76 10.42
C GLU A 24 -5.58 13.68 9.23
N LYS A 25 -6.08 13.86 8.00
CA LYS A 25 -5.24 13.86 6.79
C LYS A 25 -4.22 15.01 6.79
N THR A 26 -4.63 16.20 7.20
CA THR A 26 -3.73 17.36 7.28
C THR A 26 -2.64 17.14 8.32
N LEU A 27 -2.99 16.61 9.49
CA LEU A 27 -2.02 16.29 10.54
C LEU A 27 -1.00 15.25 10.06
N VAL A 28 -1.45 14.14 9.46
CA VAL A 28 -0.56 13.11 8.89
C VAL A 28 0.37 13.71 7.83
N ALA A 29 -0.12 14.60 6.98
CA ALA A 29 0.71 15.26 5.97
C ALA A 29 1.80 16.14 6.61
N ILE A 30 1.47 16.91 7.64
CA ILE A 30 2.44 17.76 8.37
C ILE A 30 3.45 16.90 9.13
N GLU A 31 2.99 15.86 9.84
CA GLU A 31 3.84 14.89 10.55
C GLU A 31 4.87 14.26 9.61
N ASN A 32 4.42 13.75 8.45
CA ASN A 32 5.28 13.16 7.45
C ASN A 32 6.26 14.18 6.86
N TYR A 33 5.81 15.40 6.59
CA TYR A 33 6.67 16.46 6.06
C TYR A 33 7.78 16.83 7.05
N ILE A 34 7.43 17.08 8.32
CA ILE A 34 8.40 17.35 9.38
C ILE A 34 9.39 16.19 9.54
N ALA A 35 8.89 14.94 9.59
CA ALA A 35 9.73 13.77 9.74
C ALA A 35 10.71 13.62 8.55
N SER A 36 10.24 13.85 7.32
CA SER A 36 11.08 13.74 6.12
C SER A 36 12.23 14.74 6.07
N MET A 37 12.05 15.91 6.70
CA MET A 37 13.04 16.99 6.75
C MET A 37 13.94 16.92 7.99
N TYR A 38 13.71 15.96 8.90
CA TYR A 38 14.44 15.88 10.16
C TYR A 38 15.97 15.80 9.98
N ALA A 39 16.44 15.01 9.00
CA ALA A 39 17.86 14.86 8.70
C ALA A 39 18.54 16.12 8.13
N THR A 40 17.77 17.13 7.72
CA THR A 40 18.30 18.36 7.12
C THR A 40 18.56 19.47 8.14
N GLU A 41 18.24 19.23 9.41
CA GLU A 41 18.31 20.22 10.51
C GLU A 41 17.55 21.54 10.23
N LEU A 42 16.65 21.54 9.23
CA LEU A 42 15.83 22.69 8.89
C LEU A 42 15.02 23.14 10.12
N GLU A 43 15.07 24.44 10.39
CA GLU A 43 14.26 25.06 11.44
C GLU A 43 12.77 24.85 11.15
N THR A 44 12.01 24.52 12.19
CA THR A 44 10.58 24.19 12.10
C THR A 44 9.77 25.31 11.45
N ASP A 45 10.12 26.56 11.77
CA ASP A 45 9.50 27.75 11.23
C ASP A 45 9.67 27.85 9.72
N ARG A 46 10.85 27.50 9.20
CA ARG A 46 11.11 27.48 7.75
C ARG A 46 10.26 26.43 7.04
N LEU A 47 10.01 25.29 7.70
CA LEU A 47 9.10 24.28 7.14
C LEU A 47 7.68 24.81 7.04
N ALA A 48 7.19 25.51 8.07
CA ALA A 48 5.89 26.17 8.04
C ALA A 48 5.81 27.24 6.94
N GLU A 49 6.84 28.09 6.84
CA GLU A 49 6.93 29.18 5.85
C GLU A 49 6.93 28.68 4.39
N ASN A 50 7.47 27.48 4.15
CA ASN A 50 7.47 26.85 2.83
C ASN A 50 6.12 26.23 2.43
N THR A 51 5.08 26.31 3.28
CA THR A 51 3.75 25.82 2.93
C THR A 51 2.91 26.87 2.21
N PHE A 52 2.09 26.41 1.25
CA PHE A 52 1.13 27.29 0.58
C PHE A 52 0.10 27.90 1.56
N GLY A 53 -0.23 27.18 2.63
CA GLY A 53 -1.12 27.67 3.69
C GLY A 53 -0.53 28.89 4.40
N TYR A 54 0.77 28.90 4.69
CA TYR A 54 1.45 30.04 5.30
C TYR A 54 1.44 31.26 4.37
N PHE A 55 1.73 31.05 3.08
CA PHE A 55 1.73 32.12 2.07
C PHE A 55 0.37 32.82 1.93
N LEU A 56 -0.73 32.08 2.09
CA LEU A 56 -2.09 32.63 1.99
C LEU A 56 -2.62 33.25 3.30
N GLY A 57 -2.08 32.85 4.44
CA GLY A 57 -2.58 33.28 5.74
C GLY A 57 -2.24 34.73 6.07
N ASN A 58 -3.10 35.38 6.84
CA ASN A 58 -2.75 36.66 7.50
C ASN A 58 -1.78 36.44 8.67
N GLU A 59 -1.28 37.53 9.29
CA GLU A 59 -0.29 37.44 10.38
C GLU A 59 -0.72 36.53 11.55
N GLU A 60 -2.01 36.56 11.92
CA GLU A 60 -2.55 35.70 12.98
C GLU A 60 -2.55 34.22 12.57
N GLU A 61 -2.99 33.94 11.33
CA GLU A 61 -3.03 32.58 10.77
C GLU A 61 -1.62 32.01 10.58
N GLN A 62 -0.67 32.83 10.11
CA GLN A 62 0.75 32.48 9.98
C GLN A 62 1.34 32.08 11.34
N GLY A 63 1.06 32.85 12.40
CA GLY A 63 1.45 32.52 13.76
C GLY A 63 0.91 31.16 14.22
N LYS A 64 -0.38 30.90 13.97
CA LYS A 64 -1.02 29.61 14.29
C LYS A 64 -0.43 28.43 13.50
N ILE A 65 -0.07 28.63 12.25
CA ILE A 65 0.57 27.59 11.42
C ILE A 65 1.95 27.24 11.99
N LYS A 66 2.76 28.24 12.37
CA LYS A 66 4.06 28.01 13.03
C LYS A 66 3.91 27.28 14.35
N GLU A 67 2.96 27.70 15.18
CA GLU A 67 2.65 27.03 16.45
C GLU A 67 2.26 25.56 16.24
N LEU A 68 1.40 25.27 15.25
CA LEU A 68 1.01 23.91 14.90
C LEU A 68 2.22 23.06 14.49
N PHE A 69 3.10 23.59 13.63
CA PHE A 69 4.31 22.89 13.21
C PHE A 69 5.26 22.62 14.37
N ALA A 70 5.45 23.59 15.28
CA ALA A 70 6.25 23.42 16.48
C ALA A 70 5.69 22.31 17.40
N LEU A 71 4.37 22.32 17.66
CA LEU A 71 3.70 21.31 18.47
C LEU A 71 3.86 19.90 17.87
N ILE A 72 3.65 19.76 16.56
CA ILE A 72 3.79 18.48 15.87
C ILE A 72 5.25 18.01 15.89
N LYS A 73 6.23 18.90 15.68
CA LYS A 73 7.66 18.53 15.76
C LYS A 73 8.03 17.98 17.13
N THR A 74 7.58 18.63 18.20
CA THR A 74 7.80 18.13 19.57
C THR A 74 7.22 16.73 19.73
N LYS A 75 5.98 16.50 19.27
CA LYS A 75 5.34 15.18 19.33
C LYS A 75 6.07 14.11 18.51
N VAL A 76 6.56 14.45 17.33
CA VAL A 76 7.35 13.53 16.49
C VAL A 76 8.68 13.19 17.16
N THR A 77 9.33 14.18 17.79
CA THR A 77 10.64 14.00 18.45
C THR A 77 10.52 13.18 19.74
N ASP A 78 9.45 13.37 20.51
CA ASP A 78 9.17 12.64 21.75
C ASP A 78 8.59 11.22 21.52
N SER A 79 8.42 10.83 20.25
CA SER A 79 7.80 9.58 19.85
C SER A 79 8.63 8.36 20.27
N SER A 80 7.93 7.25 20.53
CA SER A 80 8.55 5.93 20.67
C SER A 80 9.10 5.37 19.36
N VAL A 81 8.67 5.93 18.22
CA VAL A 81 9.13 5.58 16.87
C VAL A 81 10.14 6.62 16.40
N LYS A 82 11.31 6.17 15.94
CA LYS A 82 12.34 7.05 15.39
C LYS A 82 11.78 7.89 14.23
N THR A 83 12.17 9.16 14.16
CA THR A 83 11.71 10.09 13.13
C THR A 83 11.98 9.60 11.72
N GLU A 84 13.11 8.92 11.49
CA GLU A 84 13.46 8.34 10.19
C GLU A 84 12.47 7.24 9.76
N ILE A 85 11.90 6.50 10.71
CA ILE A 85 10.90 5.47 10.43
C ILE A 85 9.56 6.10 10.13
N ILE A 86 9.17 7.15 10.87
CA ILE A 86 7.96 7.93 10.57
C ILE A 86 8.03 8.49 9.14
N ALA A 87 9.18 9.07 8.78
CA ALA A 87 9.43 9.60 7.43
C ALA A 87 9.29 8.51 6.35
N LYS A 88 9.89 7.33 6.56
CA LYS A 88 9.83 6.21 5.61
C LYS A 88 8.43 5.61 5.48
N ASN A 89 7.65 5.58 6.56
CA ASN A 89 6.37 4.87 6.60
C ASN A 89 5.24 5.67 5.96
N SER A 90 5.30 7.01 6.01
CA SER A 90 4.27 7.91 5.44
C SER A 90 2.84 7.65 5.95
N ILE A 91 2.66 6.98 7.09
CA ILE A 91 1.35 6.69 7.71
C ILE A 91 0.99 7.64 8.86
N GLY A 92 1.87 8.60 9.18
CA GLY A 92 1.74 9.51 10.32
C GLY A 92 2.26 8.92 11.63
N LEU A 93 2.36 9.77 12.65
CA LEU A 93 2.95 9.46 13.95
C LEU A 93 2.13 8.41 14.71
N TYR A 94 0.84 8.69 14.94
CA TYR A 94 -0.02 7.82 15.75
C TYR A 94 -0.12 6.40 15.17
N GLN A 95 -0.29 6.28 13.86
CA GLN A 95 -0.35 4.98 13.19
C GLN A 95 1.00 4.27 13.26
N SER A 96 2.12 5.00 13.16
CA SER A 96 3.45 4.41 13.31
C SER A 96 3.67 3.84 14.71
N GLU A 97 3.22 4.52 15.77
CA GLU A 97 3.34 4.02 17.15
C GLU A 97 2.50 2.76 17.39
N LEU A 98 1.25 2.76 16.92
CA LEU A 98 0.38 1.59 16.99
C LEU A 98 0.96 0.41 16.23
N LEU A 99 1.45 0.64 15.02
CA LEU A 99 2.05 -0.40 14.19
C LEU A 99 3.32 -0.95 14.85
N LYS A 100 4.16 -0.09 15.43
CA LYS A 100 5.37 -0.51 16.14
C LYS A 100 5.05 -1.43 17.30
N LYS A 101 4.06 -1.06 18.13
CA LYS A 101 3.59 -1.91 19.22
C LYS A 101 3.10 -3.27 18.71
N TRP A 102 2.28 -3.27 17.66
CA TRP A 102 1.78 -4.52 17.08
C TRP A 102 2.91 -5.40 16.54
N VAL A 103 3.90 -4.82 15.84
CA VAL A 103 5.07 -5.56 15.35
C VAL A 103 5.88 -6.15 16.50
N GLN A 104 6.10 -5.40 17.58
CA GLN A 104 6.80 -5.91 18.77
C GLN A 104 6.09 -7.12 19.39
N GLU A 105 4.75 -7.08 19.46
CA GLU A 105 3.94 -8.18 20.00
C GLU A 105 3.91 -9.40 19.08
N ASN A 106 4.13 -9.24 17.77
CA ASN A 106 3.99 -10.29 16.76
C ASN A 106 5.32 -10.70 16.09
N ILE A 107 6.45 -10.15 16.52
CA ILE A 107 7.75 -10.31 15.85
C ILE A 107 8.16 -11.77 15.69
N ALA A 108 7.94 -12.59 16.73
CA ALA A 108 8.28 -14.01 16.70
C ALA A 108 7.47 -14.78 15.63
N PHE A 109 6.19 -14.46 15.47
CA PHE A 109 5.34 -15.09 14.46
C PHE A 109 5.73 -14.66 13.04
N ILE A 110 6.07 -13.38 12.86
CA ILE A 110 6.52 -12.85 11.56
C ILE A 110 7.82 -13.53 11.15
N LEU A 111 8.80 -13.61 12.05
CA LEU A 111 10.12 -14.19 11.76
C LEU A 111 10.09 -15.72 11.60
N ALA A 112 9.08 -16.40 12.17
CA ALA A 112 8.90 -17.84 12.00
C ALA A 112 8.30 -18.23 10.63
N CYS A 113 7.79 -17.27 9.85
CA CYS A 113 7.19 -17.56 8.55
C CYS A 113 8.24 -17.70 7.45
N GLU A 114 8.35 -18.89 6.86
CA GLU A 114 9.28 -19.16 5.75
C GLU A 114 8.64 -18.93 4.37
N ARG A 115 7.31 -18.87 4.28
CA ARG A 115 6.55 -18.74 3.02
C ARG A 115 5.67 -17.50 3.02
N GLU A 116 5.53 -16.87 1.86
CA GLU A 116 4.74 -15.64 1.72
C GLU A 116 3.25 -15.86 2.05
N GLU A 117 2.70 -17.03 1.76
CA GLU A 117 1.30 -17.36 2.07
C GLU A 117 1.03 -17.44 3.58
N ASP A 118 1.99 -17.97 4.33
CA ASP A 118 1.89 -18.15 5.78
C ASP A 118 2.04 -16.78 6.45
N LEU A 119 3.01 -15.99 5.98
CA LEU A 119 3.19 -14.61 6.43
C LEU A 119 1.97 -13.73 6.11
N LEU A 120 1.40 -13.84 4.91
CA LEU A 120 0.18 -13.11 4.54
C LEU A 120 -0.99 -13.45 5.48
N SER A 121 -1.10 -14.72 5.89
CA SER A 121 -2.13 -15.15 6.84
C SER A 121 -1.95 -14.49 8.22
N VAL A 122 -0.71 -14.37 8.71
CA VAL A 122 -0.38 -13.63 9.96
C VAL A 122 -0.70 -12.14 9.82
N LEU A 123 -0.40 -11.55 8.67
CA LEU A 123 -0.54 -10.11 8.44
C LEU A 123 -1.96 -9.66 8.07
N THR A 124 -2.88 -10.58 7.75
CA THR A 124 -4.19 -10.21 7.20
C THR A 124 -4.99 -9.32 8.14
N ASP A 125 -4.97 -9.59 9.45
CA ASP A 125 -5.71 -8.79 10.43
C ASP A 125 -5.17 -7.35 10.48
N ILE A 126 -3.85 -7.19 10.57
CA ILE A 126 -3.24 -5.85 10.62
C ILE A 126 -3.47 -5.07 9.32
N ILE A 127 -3.52 -5.76 8.18
CA ILE A 127 -3.89 -5.15 6.90
C ILE A 127 -5.31 -4.56 6.96
N ILE A 128 -6.29 -5.28 7.52
CA ILE A 128 -7.67 -4.77 7.66
C ILE A 128 -7.70 -3.54 8.58
N VAL A 129 -6.99 -3.61 9.70
CA VAL A 129 -6.96 -2.53 10.71
C VAL A 129 -6.40 -1.23 10.11
N PHE A 130 -5.31 -1.32 9.34
CA PHE A 130 -4.58 -0.16 8.82
C PHE A 130 -4.99 0.28 7.40
N SER A 131 -5.77 -0.53 6.67
CA SER A 131 -6.23 -0.14 5.33
C SER A 131 -7.11 1.12 5.40
N ASN A 132 -7.20 1.88 4.31
CA ASN A 132 -8.21 2.93 4.11
C ASN A 132 -9.26 2.52 3.07
N ASN A 133 -9.02 1.43 2.35
CA ASN A 133 -9.93 0.82 1.42
C ASN A 133 -11.21 0.32 2.13
N LYS A 134 -12.34 0.85 1.70
CA LYS A 134 -13.64 0.58 2.32
C LYS A 134 -14.05 -0.88 2.18
N GLU A 135 -13.65 -1.55 1.11
CA GLU A 135 -14.06 -2.91 0.81
C GLU A 135 -13.22 -3.91 1.61
N ILE A 136 -11.91 -3.68 1.75
CA ILE A 136 -11.05 -4.40 2.70
C ILE A 136 -11.63 -4.35 4.12
N LYS A 137 -12.04 -3.16 4.60
CA LYS A 137 -12.63 -3.00 5.94
C LYS A 137 -13.96 -3.72 6.16
N ARG A 138 -14.64 -4.14 5.08
CA ARG A 138 -15.93 -4.83 5.14
C ARG A 138 -15.79 -6.35 5.04
N LEU A 139 -14.58 -6.85 4.75
CA LEU A 139 -14.29 -8.27 4.69
C LEU A 139 -13.98 -8.84 6.08
N SER A 140 -14.27 -10.12 6.27
CA SER A 140 -13.68 -10.88 7.37
C SER A 140 -12.20 -11.15 7.08
N ILE A 141 -11.42 -11.43 8.13
CA ILE A 141 -10.02 -11.85 8.01
C ILE A 141 -9.89 -13.03 7.03
N GLY A 142 -10.74 -14.06 7.17
CA GLY A 142 -10.70 -15.23 6.28
C GLY A 142 -10.98 -14.90 4.81
N ASN A 143 -11.95 -14.00 4.53
CA ASN A 143 -12.29 -13.64 3.16
C ASN A 143 -11.20 -12.75 2.52
N LEU A 144 -10.64 -11.81 3.27
CA LEU A 144 -9.51 -11.01 2.76
C LEU A 144 -8.32 -11.91 2.48
N ASN A 145 -7.91 -12.75 3.44
CA ASN A 145 -6.80 -13.68 3.24
C ASN A 145 -7.04 -14.50 1.97
N TYR A 146 -8.23 -15.09 1.81
CA TYR A 146 -8.55 -15.87 0.61
C TYR A 146 -8.34 -15.10 -0.70
N ILE A 147 -8.87 -13.87 -0.80
CA ILE A 147 -8.72 -13.04 -2.00
C ILE A 147 -7.24 -12.68 -2.20
N SER A 148 -6.54 -12.30 -1.14
CA SER A 148 -5.12 -11.96 -1.19
C SER A 148 -4.26 -13.14 -1.66
N GLN A 149 -4.57 -14.37 -1.24
CA GLN A 149 -3.89 -15.58 -1.69
C GLN A 149 -4.07 -15.83 -3.20
N LEU A 150 -5.26 -15.57 -3.75
CA LEU A 150 -5.48 -15.65 -5.20
C LEU A 150 -4.71 -14.55 -5.94
N TRP A 151 -4.70 -13.35 -5.37
CA TRP A 151 -4.03 -12.19 -5.94
C TRP A 151 -2.51 -12.39 -6.06
N ILE A 152 -1.83 -12.83 -5.00
CA ILE A 152 -0.38 -13.07 -5.04
C ILE A 152 0.01 -14.27 -5.92
N LYS A 153 -0.96 -15.11 -6.30
CA LYS A 153 -0.80 -16.19 -7.29
C LYS A 153 -0.97 -15.72 -8.73
N GLY A 154 -1.24 -14.43 -8.95
CA GLY A 154 -1.43 -13.88 -10.29
C GLY A 154 -2.75 -14.29 -10.96
N ILE A 155 -3.75 -14.70 -10.18
CA ILE A 155 -5.07 -15.04 -10.71
C ILE A 155 -5.76 -13.77 -11.24
N SER A 156 -6.43 -13.87 -12.38
CA SER A 156 -7.12 -12.72 -13.01
C SER A 156 -8.31 -12.24 -12.17
N TYR A 157 -8.70 -10.97 -12.29
CA TYR A 157 -9.86 -10.43 -11.55
C TYR A 157 -11.14 -11.23 -11.78
N PHE A 158 -11.36 -11.71 -13.03
CA PHE A 158 -12.52 -12.50 -13.38
C PHE A 158 -12.55 -13.84 -12.63
N GLN A 159 -11.43 -14.56 -12.62
CA GLN A 159 -11.31 -15.83 -11.89
C GLN A 159 -11.38 -15.63 -10.37
N ILE A 160 -10.86 -14.51 -9.84
CA ILE A 160 -11.04 -14.15 -8.43
C ILE A 160 -12.53 -13.91 -8.12
N LEU A 161 -13.26 -13.20 -8.99
CA LEU A 161 -14.68 -12.97 -8.84
C LEU A 161 -15.50 -14.27 -8.89
N GLU A 162 -15.21 -15.17 -9.82
CA GLU A 162 -15.81 -16.50 -9.88
C GLU A 162 -15.57 -17.25 -8.56
N SER A 163 -14.32 -17.29 -8.11
CA SER A 163 -13.92 -17.92 -6.83
C SER A 163 -14.65 -17.32 -5.62
N CYS A 164 -14.91 -16.01 -5.63
CA CYS A 164 -15.67 -15.34 -4.58
C CYS A 164 -17.17 -15.65 -4.65
N THR A 165 -17.70 -15.79 -5.87
CA THR A 165 -19.11 -16.13 -6.12
C THR A 165 -19.41 -17.53 -5.65
N GLU A 166 -18.55 -18.50 -5.97
CA GLU A 166 -18.65 -19.89 -5.50
C GLU A 166 -18.66 -19.97 -3.97
N LYS A 167 -17.82 -19.17 -3.31
CA LYS A 167 -17.78 -19.07 -1.84
C LYS A 167 -18.85 -18.15 -1.23
N SER A 168 -19.72 -17.56 -2.06
CA SER A 168 -20.76 -16.62 -1.63
C SER A 168 -20.22 -15.44 -0.79
N ILE A 169 -19.00 -14.98 -1.09
CA ILE A 169 -18.38 -13.88 -0.36
C ILE A 169 -19.18 -12.60 -0.59
N SER A 170 -19.59 -12.00 0.52
CA SER A 170 -20.43 -10.81 0.54
C SER A 170 -19.88 -9.73 1.46
N ILE A 171 -20.13 -8.47 1.12
CA ILE A 171 -19.76 -7.29 1.89
C ILE A 171 -20.97 -6.38 2.13
N LYS A 172 -20.93 -5.58 3.19
CA LYS A 172 -22.04 -4.68 3.54
C LYS A 172 -21.96 -3.39 2.72
N LYS A 173 -22.87 -3.23 1.75
CA LYS A 173 -23.05 -2.01 0.94
C LYS A 173 -24.39 -1.35 1.23
N SER A 174 -24.38 -0.06 1.58
CA SER A 174 -25.59 0.72 1.87
C SER A 174 -26.54 0.05 2.87
N GLY A 175 -25.97 -0.54 3.93
CA GLY A 175 -26.73 -1.20 4.99
C GLY A 175 -27.13 -2.65 4.69
N LYS A 176 -27.02 -3.13 3.45
CA LYS A 176 -27.38 -4.49 3.03
C LYS A 176 -26.14 -5.34 2.74
N LEU A 177 -26.22 -6.63 3.04
CA LEU A 177 -25.22 -7.59 2.61
C LEU A 177 -25.42 -7.86 1.11
N LYS A 178 -24.36 -7.71 0.31
CA LYS A 178 -24.37 -7.97 -1.14
C LYS A 178 -23.16 -8.82 -1.52
N LEU A 179 -23.33 -9.70 -2.50
CA LEU A 179 -22.21 -10.40 -3.13
C LEU A 179 -21.22 -9.37 -3.69
N ILE A 180 -19.94 -9.73 -3.62
CA ILE A 180 -18.86 -8.97 -4.25
C ILE A 180 -19.07 -8.94 -5.76
N ASP A 181 -18.83 -7.77 -6.36
CA ASP A 181 -18.85 -7.58 -7.81
C ASP A 181 -17.46 -7.24 -8.36
N MET A 182 -17.36 -7.09 -9.68
CA MET A 182 -16.07 -6.78 -10.34
C MET A 182 -15.44 -5.48 -9.84
N SER A 183 -16.23 -4.47 -9.54
CA SER A 183 -15.72 -3.18 -9.06
C SER A 183 -15.09 -3.30 -7.67
N ASP A 184 -15.65 -4.17 -6.82
CA ASP A 184 -15.07 -4.50 -5.53
C ASP A 184 -13.75 -5.24 -5.69
N ILE A 185 -13.70 -6.25 -6.57
CA ILE A 185 -12.48 -7.03 -6.81
C ILE A 185 -11.33 -6.12 -7.27
N ILE A 186 -11.59 -5.23 -8.23
CA ILE A 186 -10.59 -4.25 -8.69
C ILE A 186 -10.16 -3.34 -7.54
N SER A 187 -11.12 -2.83 -6.76
CA SER A 187 -10.83 -1.97 -5.60
C SER A 187 -9.99 -2.68 -4.54
N ILE A 188 -10.33 -3.93 -4.20
CA ILE A 188 -9.62 -4.74 -3.22
C ILE A 188 -8.21 -5.04 -3.72
N CYS A 189 -8.07 -5.49 -4.96
CA CYS A 189 -6.80 -5.95 -5.49
C CYS A 189 -5.83 -4.81 -5.80
N ASP A 190 -6.22 -3.80 -6.57
CA ASP A 190 -5.30 -2.75 -7.01
C ASP A 190 -5.08 -1.71 -5.91
N ASN A 191 -6.16 -1.06 -5.49
CA ASN A 191 -6.08 0.04 -4.54
C ASN A 191 -5.76 -0.48 -3.12
N GLY A 192 -6.41 -1.57 -2.72
CA GLY A 192 -6.27 -2.15 -1.40
C GLY A 192 -4.97 -2.93 -1.22
N LEU A 193 -4.80 -4.04 -1.94
CA LEU A 193 -3.67 -4.95 -1.80
C LEU A 193 -2.42 -4.44 -2.54
N GLY A 194 -2.57 -3.95 -3.76
CA GLY A 194 -1.47 -3.46 -4.59
C GLY A 194 -0.82 -2.20 -4.03
N TYR A 195 -1.64 -1.22 -3.65
CA TYR A 195 -1.15 0.09 -3.23
C TYR A 195 -1.10 0.26 -1.71
N GLU A 196 -2.25 0.32 -1.04
CA GLU A 196 -2.30 0.66 0.39
C GLU A 196 -1.58 -0.37 1.26
N THR A 197 -1.81 -1.66 1.02
CA THR A 197 -1.18 -2.74 1.78
C THR A 197 0.33 -2.74 1.62
N SER A 198 0.84 -2.46 0.42
CA SER A 198 2.29 -2.33 0.19
C SER A 198 2.93 -1.25 1.08
N MET A 199 2.24 -0.13 1.33
CA MET A 199 2.74 0.90 2.27
C MET A 199 2.79 0.37 3.71
N ILE A 200 1.73 -0.30 4.16
CA ILE A 200 1.65 -0.90 5.50
C ILE A 200 2.77 -1.93 5.69
N LEU A 201 2.96 -2.82 4.73
CA LEU A 201 3.98 -3.87 4.82
C LEU A 201 5.41 -3.32 4.75
N ASN A 202 5.66 -2.27 3.96
CA ASN A 202 6.93 -1.57 4.00
C ASN A 202 7.19 -0.92 5.36
N ALA A 203 6.15 -0.37 6.00
CA ALA A 203 6.25 0.17 7.35
C ALA A 203 6.57 -0.91 8.38
N ILE A 204 5.94 -2.08 8.30
CA ILE A 204 6.27 -3.25 9.12
C ILE A 204 7.75 -3.64 8.91
N ASN A 205 8.21 -3.70 7.65
CA ASN A 205 9.59 -4.02 7.32
C ASN A 205 10.61 -3.05 7.95
N ASN A 206 10.34 -1.73 7.91
CA ASN A 206 11.22 -0.73 8.51
C ASN A 206 11.26 -0.84 10.04
N ILE A 207 10.13 -1.18 10.66
CA ILE A 207 10.05 -1.41 12.12
C ILE A 207 10.77 -2.70 12.50
N LEU A 208 10.61 -3.77 11.71
CA LEU A 208 11.34 -5.04 11.93
C LEU A 208 12.85 -4.84 11.84
N GLU A 209 13.33 -4.09 10.85
CA GLU A 209 14.74 -3.72 10.74
C GLU A 209 15.24 -2.97 11.98
N GLU A 210 14.42 -2.07 12.54
CA GLU A 210 14.76 -1.37 13.79
C GLU A 210 14.88 -2.32 14.99
N LEU A 211 13.97 -3.29 15.10
CA LEU A 211 13.84 -4.17 16.27
C LEU A 211 14.75 -5.39 16.22
N ASN A 212 15.00 -5.93 15.02
CA ASN A 212 15.72 -7.19 14.79
C ASN A 212 17.06 -6.98 14.05
N GLY A 213 17.34 -5.77 13.58
CA GLY A 213 18.57 -5.44 12.83
C GLY A 213 18.55 -5.82 11.35
N GLU A 214 17.54 -6.56 10.88
CA GLU A 214 17.42 -6.98 9.48
C GLU A 214 15.96 -7.00 9.00
N LYS A 215 15.79 -6.83 7.68
CA LYS A 215 14.50 -7.03 6.99
C LYS A 215 14.32 -8.50 6.64
N THR A 216 13.06 -8.92 6.56
CA THR A 216 12.72 -10.29 6.14
C THR A 216 12.62 -10.37 4.61
N ASP A 217 13.36 -11.31 4.01
CA ASP A 217 13.28 -11.60 2.57
C ASP A 217 11.87 -12.06 2.17
N VAL A 218 11.21 -12.87 3.01
CA VAL A 218 9.83 -13.33 2.82
C VAL A 218 8.87 -12.15 2.76
N LEU A 219 9.01 -11.16 3.66
CA LEU A 219 8.18 -9.95 3.64
C LEU A 219 8.47 -9.08 2.42
N ASN A 220 9.74 -8.93 2.03
CA ASN A 220 10.10 -8.20 0.81
C ASN A 220 9.49 -8.82 -0.45
N LYS A 221 9.50 -10.16 -0.54
CA LYS A 221 8.84 -10.89 -1.64
C LYS A 221 7.33 -10.71 -1.60
N LEU A 222 6.72 -10.85 -0.42
CA LEU A 222 5.28 -10.66 -0.24
C LEU A 222 4.84 -9.24 -0.64
N VAL A 223 5.58 -8.21 -0.25
CA VAL A 223 5.33 -6.81 -0.66
C VAL A 223 5.26 -6.70 -2.17
N LYS A 224 6.24 -7.27 -2.89
CA LYS A 224 6.26 -7.22 -4.36
C LYS A 224 5.09 -8.00 -4.97
N ARG A 225 4.82 -9.22 -4.49
CA ARG A 225 3.70 -10.03 -5.01
C ARG A 225 2.35 -9.37 -4.80
N LEU A 226 2.12 -8.75 -3.64
CA LEU A 226 0.91 -7.96 -3.39
C LEU A 226 0.86 -6.73 -4.28
N LYS A 227 1.96 -5.99 -4.39
CA LYS A 227 2.04 -4.77 -5.21
C LYS A 227 1.64 -4.99 -6.67
N TYR A 228 2.15 -6.09 -7.25
CA TYR A 228 1.98 -6.35 -8.68
C TYR A 228 0.87 -7.36 -8.99
N GLY A 229 0.41 -8.14 -8.00
CA GLY A 229 -0.51 -9.26 -8.23
C GLY A 229 0.08 -10.28 -9.20
N LEU A 230 1.35 -10.63 -8.99
CA LEU A 230 2.15 -11.54 -9.82
C LEU A 230 2.89 -12.51 -8.90
N SER A 231 3.05 -13.75 -9.36
CA SER A 231 3.59 -14.82 -8.53
C SER A 231 5.08 -15.06 -8.76
N LEU A 232 5.54 -14.93 -10.00
CA LEU A 232 6.90 -15.26 -10.39
C LEU A 232 7.81 -14.04 -10.35
N GLU A 233 9.05 -14.23 -9.89
CA GLU A 233 10.06 -13.16 -9.88
C GLU A 233 10.34 -12.61 -11.28
N LYS A 234 10.36 -13.48 -12.30
CA LYS A 234 10.54 -13.04 -13.70
C LYS A 234 9.41 -12.11 -14.16
N GLU A 235 8.16 -12.39 -13.77
CA GLU A 235 7.00 -11.56 -14.11
C GLU A 235 7.13 -10.19 -13.44
N ILE A 236 7.47 -10.15 -12.15
CA ILE A 236 7.72 -8.91 -11.43
C ILE A 236 8.84 -8.09 -12.11
N ASN A 237 9.92 -8.74 -12.52
CA ASN A 237 11.02 -8.07 -13.21
C ASN A 237 10.61 -7.53 -14.59
N ILE A 238 9.77 -8.25 -15.35
CA ILE A 238 9.19 -7.76 -16.62
C ILE A 238 8.26 -6.57 -16.36
N TYR A 239 7.42 -6.63 -15.33
CA TYR A 239 6.55 -5.51 -14.95
C TYR A 239 7.37 -4.24 -14.69
N GLU A 240 8.43 -4.36 -13.90
CA GLU A 240 9.34 -3.26 -13.56
C GLU A 240 10.26 -2.81 -14.70
N LEU A 241 10.25 -3.49 -15.85
CA LEU A 241 10.90 -3.00 -17.08
C LEU A 241 10.04 -2.01 -17.86
N GLY A 242 8.80 -1.76 -17.43
CA GLY A 242 7.92 -0.75 -17.99
C GLY A 242 6.63 -1.31 -18.59
N PHE A 243 6.50 -2.64 -18.76
CA PHE A 243 5.27 -3.24 -19.30
C PHE A 243 4.06 -2.96 -18.40
N SER A 244 4.23 -2.92 -17.08
CA SER A 244 3.24 -2.36 -16.15
C SER A 244 1.78 -2.85 -16.27
N ASP A 245 1.54 -4.04 -16.85
CA ASP A 245 0.23 -4.69 -16.97
C ASP A 245 0.41 -6.18 -16.67
N ARG A 246 -0.33 -6.70 -15.69
CA ARG A 246 -0.22 -8.10 -15.25
C ARG A 246 -0.35 -9.09 -16.40
N ILE A 247 -1.37 -8.92 -17.24
CA ILE A 247 -1.76 -9.95 -18.21
C ILE A 247 -0.70 -9.99 -19.32
N VAL A 248 -0.29 -8.81 -19.79
CA VAL A 248 0.82 -8.67 -20.76
C VAL A 248 2.10 -9.26 -20.20
N VAL A 249 2.42 -8.95 -18.94
CA VAL A 249 3.61 -9.46 -18.26
C VAL A 249 3.59 -10.98 -18.14
N GLN A 250 2.45 -11.59 -17.82
CA GLN A 250 2.31 -13.05 -17.74
C GLN A 250 2.47 -13.71 -19.12
N VAL A 251 1.90 -13.11 -20.17
CA VAL A 251 2.08 -13.57 -21.55
C VAL A 251 3.54 -13.54 -21.97
N ILE A 252 4.24 -12.41 -21.75
CA ILE A 252 5.68 -12.32 -22.01
C ILE A 252 6.45 -13.32 -21.14
N GLY A 253 6.06 -13.46 -19.87
CA GLY A 253 6.69 -14.36 -18.92
C GLY A 253 6.67 -15.82 -19.35
N GLN A 254 5.68 -16.27 -20.14
CA GLN A 254 5.63 -17.62 -20.70
C GLN A 254 6.76 -17.86 -21.71
N GLU A 255 7.15 -16.82 -22.45
CA GLU A 255 8.20 -16.88 -23.46
C GLU A 255 9.60 -16.62 -22.92
N ILE A 256 9.74 -16.19 -21.67
CA ILE A 256 11.01 -15.79 -21.06
C ILE A 256 11.47 -16.84 -20.03
N ASN A 257 12.70 -17.32 -20.21
CA ASN A 257 13.35 -18.27 -19.29
C ASN A 257 14.24 -17.57 -18.26
N SER A 258 14.75 -16.37 -18.59
CA SER A 258 15.60 -15.58 -17.71
C SER A 258 14.86 -15.08 -16.46
N ILE A 259 15.59 -14.96 -15.35
CA ILE A 259 15.05 -14.44 -14.08
C ILE A 259 15.55 -13.03 -13.79
N SER A 260 16.84 -12.74 -14.03
CA SER A 260 17.40 -11.42 -13.73
C SER A 260 16.95 -10.36 -14.73
N LYS A 261 16.68 -9.13 -14.26
CA LYS A 261 16.18 -8.03 -15.09
C LYS A 261 17.04 -7.75 -16.33
N ASN A 262 18.36 -7.82 -16.21
CA ASN A 262 19.28 -7.60 -17.34
C ASN A 262 19.21 -8.73 -18.38
N GLN A 263 19.15 -9.99 -17.94
CA GLN A 263 19.03 -11.14 -18.84
C GLN A 263 17.66 -11.14 -19.53
N ILE A 264 16.59 -10.86 -18.78
CA ILE A 264 15.23 -10.70 -19.31
C ILE A 264 15.21 -9.65 -20.42
N ARG A 265 15.79 -8.47 -20.19
CA ARG A 265 15.87 -7.41 -21.21
C ARG A 265 16.56 -7.91 -22.49
N ASN A 266 17.68 -8.62 -22.36
CA ASN A 266 18.40 -9.15 -23.52
C ASN A 266 17.60 -10.24 -24.25
N GLU A 267 16.94 -11.12 -23.51
CA GLU A 267 16.10 -12.17 -24.09
C GLU A 267 14.89 -11.58 -24.84
N ILE A 268 14.27 -10.52 -24.31
CA ILE A 268 13.20 -9.78 -25.00
C ILE A 268 13.69 -9.19 -26.34
N LYS A 269 14.91 -8.62 -26.39
CA LYS A 269 15.48 -8.12 -27.65
C LYS A 269 15.68 -9.24 -28.67
N GLN A 270 16.20 -10.38 -28.22
CA GLN A 270 16.45 -11.54 -29.08
C GLN A 270 15.15 -12.13 -29.62
N LYS A 271 14.11 -12.21 -28.80
CA LYS A 271 12.77 -12.72 -29.15
C LYS A 271 11.81 -11.63 -29.64
N SER A 272 12.33 -10.47 -30.07
CA SER A 272 11.51 -9.29 -30.32
C SER A 272 10.46 -9.50 -31.42
N ILE A 273 10.77 -10.27 -32.46
CA ILE A 273 9.84 -10.57 -33.56
C ILE A 273 8.68 -11.42 -33.03
N ASP A 274 8.98 -12.51 -32.34
CA ASP A 274 7.98 -13.45 -31.82
C ASP A 274 7.09 -12.77 -30.77
N LEU A 275 7.69 -12.04 -29.82
CA LEU A 275 6.95 -11.31 -28.79
C LEU A 275 6.05 -10.23 -29.39
N LYS A 276 6.49 -9.52 -30.44
CA LYS A 276 5.62 -8.56 -31.13
C LYS A 276 4.44 -9.25 -31.84
N GLY A 277 4.65 -10.45 -32.37
CA GLY A 277 3.60 -11.27 -32.96
C GLY A 277 2.56 -11.72 -31.93
N ILE A 278 2.98 -12.11 -30.73
CA ILE A 278 2.07 -12.50 -29.65
C ILE A 278 1.31 -11.30 -29.10
N LEU A 279 1.93 -10.12 -29.10
CA LEU A 279 1.35 -8.89 -28.53
C LEU A 279 0.50 -8.07 -29.52
N THR A 280 0.13 -8.62 -30.70
CA THR A 280 -0.66 -7.88 -31.71
C THR A 280 -2.05 -7.47 -31.22
N ASP A 281 -2.64 -8.25 -30.32
CA ASP A 281 -3.97 -7.99 -29.78
C ASP A 281 -3.95 -7.02 -28.59
N PHE A 282 -2.76 -6.60 -28.15
CA PHE A 282 -2.56 -5.65 -27.06
C PHE A 282 -2.24 -4.24 -27.59
N PRO A 283 -2.39 -3.19 -26.77
CA PRO A 283 -1.98 -1.84 -27.14
C PRO A 283 -0.57 -1.77 -27.74
N SER A 284 -0.44 -1.05 -28.86
CA SER A 284 0.83 -0.88 -29.59
C SER A 284 1.96 -0.25 -28.77
N TYR A 285 1.64 0.32 -27.61
CA TYR A 285 2.60 0.70 -26.59
C TYR A 285 3.61 -0.41 -26.28
N TYR A 286 3.17 -1.68 -26.14
CA TYR A 286 4.07 -2.77 -25.76
C TYR A 286 5.02 -3.19 -26.88
N THR A 287 4.54 -3.21 -28.12
CA THR A 287 5.40 -3.51 -29.28
C THR A 287 6.39 -2.37 -29.54
N LYS A 288 6.00 -1.12 -29.26
CA LYS A 288 6.90 0.03 -29.24
C LYS A 288 7.96 -0.09 -28.14
N LEU A 289 7.56 -0.44 -26.91
CA LEU A 289 8.47 -0.64 -25.79
C LEU A 289 9.55 -1.69 -26.10
N ILE A 290 9.16 -2.83 -26.70
CA ILE A 290 10.13 -3.86 -27.17
C ILE A 290 11.11 -3.29 -28.20
N SER A 291 10.68 -2.39 -29.07
CA SER A 291 11.53 -1.78 -30.10
C SER A 291 12.54 -0.78 -29.53
N GLU A 292 12.22 -0.17 -28.39
CA GLU A 292 13.06 0.82 -27.71
C GLU A 292 14.04 0.19 -26.71
N MET A 293 13.89 -1.12 -26.44
CA MET A 293 14.68 -1.83 -25.43
C MET A 293 16.14 -2.02 -25.77
#